data_AF-A0A370L4W3-F1
#
_entry.id   AF-A0A370L4W3-F1
#
_cell.length_a   1.000
_cell.length_b   1.000
_cell.length_c   1.000
_cell.angle_alpha   90.00
_cell.angle_beta   90.00
_cell.angle_gamma   90.00
#
_symmetry.space_group_name_H-M   'P 1'
#
loop_
_entity.id
_entity.type
_entity.pdbx_description
1 polymer ?
#
loop_
_entity_poly.entity_id
_entity_poly.type
_entity_poly.pdbx_seq_one_letter_code
_entity_poly.pdbx_strand_id
1 'polypeptide(L)'
;MESTPMPVERIEVGSSGNDGTGDPLRTAFAKVNRNFEWLASALTARIASLPIFAHVRHEHDDYVPRHVADGPPKEPPTRYGAMWIDAGRGRIYLATGTASVADWRELRLVEP
;
A
#
# COMPACT_ATOMS: atom_id res chain seq x y z
N MET A 1 -8.74 21.40 -7.60
CA MET A 1 -9.67 20.39 -7.04
C MET A 1 -10.08 20.89 -5.67
N GLU A 2 -11.32 21.37 -5.55
CA GLU A 2 -11.90 21.83 -4.29
C GLU A 2 -11.92 20.65 -3.30
N SER A 3 -11.27 20.76 -2.14
CA SER A 3 -11.46 19.78 -1.08
C SER A 3 -12.86 19.97 -0.52
N THR A 4 -13.80 19.07 -0.81
CA THR A 4 -15.10 19.09 -0.14
C THR A 4 -14.85 19.01 1.36
N PRO A 5 -15.23 20.03 2.16
CA PRO A 5 -15.06 19.97 3.60
C PRO A 5 -15.85 18.78 4.12
N MET A 6 -15.21 17.93 4.91
CA MET A 6 -15.93 16.85 5.58
C MET A 6 -17.00 17.48 6.49
N PRO A 7 -18.26 17.04 6.42
CA PRO A 7 -19.26 17.50 7.38
C PRO A 7 -18.76 17.17 8.79
N VAL A 8 -18.93 18.10 9.73
CA VAL A 8 -18.62 17.89 11.15
C VAL A 8 -19.85 18.28 11.94
N GLU A 9 -20.39 17.34 12.71
CA GLU A 9 -21.50 17.58 13.62
C GLU A 9 -20.96 18.00 14.99
N ARG A 10 -21.21 19.25 15.37
CA ARG A 10 -20.86 19.75 16.70
C ARG A 10 -21.85 19.26 17.75
N ILE A 11 -21.32 18.92 18.92
CA ILE A 11 -22.12 18.64 20.11
C ILE A 11 -22.56 19.98 20.69
N GLU A 12 -23.86 20.16 20.83
CA GLU A 12 -24.44 21.32 21.50
C GLU A 12 -24.39 21.09 23.01
N VAL A 13 -23.62 21.90 23.72
CA VAL A 13 -23.44 21.75 25.19
C VAL A 13 -24.46 22.52 26.02
N GLY A 14 -25.35 23.27 25.35
CA GLY A 14 -26.31 24.15 26.01
C GLY A 14 -25.69 25.49 26.41
N SER A 15 -26.48 26.31 27.10
CA SER A 15 -26.06 27.66 27.53
C SER A 15 -25.39 27.65 28.90
N SER A 16 -25.74 26.69 29.74
CA SER A 16 -25.29 26.53 31.12
C SER A 16 -25.34 25.07 31.55
N GLY A 17 -24.59 24.73 32.60
CA GLY A 17 -24.55 23.36 33.10
C GLY A 17 -25.93 22.87 33.54
N ASN A 18 -26.32 21.68 33.07
CA ASN A 18 -27.58 21.00 33.43
C ASN A 18 -28.88 21.74 33.04
N ASP A 19 -28.86 22.64 32.05
CA ASP A 19 -30.05 23.37 31.62
C ASP A 19 -30.94 22.61 30.62
N GLY A 20 -30.50 21.45 30.13
CA GLY A 20 -31.25 20.61 29.21
C GLY A 20 -31.42 21.20 27.80
N THR A 21 -30.76 22.32 27.49
CA THR A 21 -30.82 22.97 26.17
C THR A 21 -29.81 22.41 25.17
N GLY A 22 -28.82 21.65 25.66
CA GLY A 22 -27.86 20.93 24.83
C GLY A 22 -28.39 19.61 24.27
N ASP A 23 -27.52 18.90 23.56
CA ASP A 23 -27.81 17.56 23.06
C ASP A 23 -28.00 16.58 24.23
N PRO A 24 -29.05 15.75 24.19
CA PRO A 24 -29.11 14.56 25.04
C PRO A 24 -27.88 13.68 24.79
N LEU A 25 -27.41 12.96 25.81
CA LEU A 25 -26.23 12.09 25.70
C LEU A 25 -26.31 11.14 24.49
N ARG A 26 -27.48 10.53 24.24
CA ARG A 26 -27.69 9.65 23.08
C ARG A 26 -27.44 10.36 21.75
N THR A 27 -27.91 11.60 21.61
CA THR A 27 -27.70 12.42 20.42
C THR A 27 -26.24 12.81 20.28
N ALA A 28 -25.61 13.26 21.36
CA ALA A 28 -24.19 13.63 21.37
C ALA A 28 -23.31 12.44 20.94
N PHE A 29 -23.54 11.24 21.49
CA PHE A 29 -22.81 10.03 21.09
C PHE A 29 -23.07 9.63 19.64
N ALA A 30 -24.30 9.79 19.13
CA ALA A 30 -24.59 9.54 17.72
C ALA A 30 -23.81 10.50 16.79
N LYS A 31 -23.70 11.79 17.16
CA LYS A 31 -22.88 12.77 16.45
C LYS A 31 -21.39 12.38 16.45
N VAL A 32 -20.87 11.95 17.60
CA VAL A 32 -19.49 11.46 17.72
C VAL A 32 -19.24 10.28 16.78
N ASN A 33 -20.12 9.28 16.78
CA ASN A 33 -19.97 8.11 15.92
C ASN A 33 -19.98 8.49 14.44
N ARG A 34 -20.91 9.34 13.99
CA ARG A 34 -20.97 9.83 12.61
C ARG A 34 -19.72 10.60 12.19
N ASN A 35 -19.20 11.46 13.06
CA ASN A 35 -17.95 12.18 12.80
C ASN A 35 -16.77 11.21 12.57
N PHE A 36 -16.67 10.15 13.38
CA PHE A 36 -15.62 9.14 13.21
C PHE A 36 -15.83 8.28 11.96
N GLU A 37 -17.06 7.95 11.60
CA GLU A 37 -17.38 7.25 10.34
C GLU A 37 -16.96 8.07 9.12
N TRP A 38 -17.21 9.39 9.13
CA TRP A 38 -16.76 10.28 8.07
C TRP A 38 -15.24 10.39 8.00
N LEU A 39 -14.57 10.53 9.14
CA LEU A 39 -13.10 10.55 9.21
C LEU A 39 -12.50 9.25 8.64
N ALA A 40 -13.04 8.11 9.05
CA ALA A 40 -12.58 6.79 8.57
C ALA A 40 -12.79 6.65 7.05
N SER A 41 -13.94 7.08 6.54
CA SER A 41 -14.25 7.06 5.11
C SER A 41 -13.30 7.96 4.31
N ALA A 42 -13.06 9.18 4.79
CA ALA A 42 -12.15 10.12 4.14
C ALA A 42 -10.69 9.66 4.18
N LEU A 43 -10.25 9.06 5.30
CA LEU A 43 -8.92 8.47 5.40
C LEU A 43 -8.78 7.30 4.43
N THR A 44 -9.80 6.44 4.31
CA THR A 44 -9.79 5.32 3.35
C THR A 44 -9.68 5.83 1.91
N ALA A 45 -10.48 6.82 1.52
CA ALA A 45 -10.38 7.46 0.20
C ALA A 45 -9.03 8.16 -0.01
N ARG A 46 -8.48 8.78 1.03
CA ARG A 46 -7.16 9.42 0.98
C ARG A 46 -6.07 8.39 0.78
N ILE A 47 -6.10 7.27 1.50
CA ILE A 47 -5.14 6.17 1.36
C ILE A 47 -5.25 5.54 -0.04
N ALA A 48 -6.46 5.29 -0.54
CA ALA A 48 -6.67 4.76 -1.89
C ALA A 48 -6.19 5.71 -3.00
N SER A 49 -6.18 7.03 -2.75
CA SER A 49 -5.64 8.03 -3.68
C SER A 49 -4.16 8.34 -3.49
N LEU A 50 -3.50 7.79 -2.47
CA LEU A 50 -2.05 7.93 -2.32
C LEU A 50 -1.34 7.06 -3.36
N PRO A 51 -0.38 7.62 -4.13
CA PRO A 51 0.38 6.87 -5.14
C PRO A 51 1.31 5.80 -4.54
N ILE A 52 1.38 5.70 -3.21
CA ILE A 52 2.19 4.71 -2.48
C ILE A 52 1.55 3.30 -2.59
N PHE A 53 0.25 3.24 -2.89
CA PHE A 53 -0.45 2.04 -3.38
C PHE A 53 -1.06 2.25 -4.75
N ALA A 54 -0.52 3.16 -5.57
CA ALA A 54 -0.60 2.90 -7.01
C ALA A 54 -0.16 1.44 -7.15
N HIS A 55 -0.94 0.60 -7.85
CA HIS A 55 -0.41 -0.68 -8.30
C HIS A 55 1.03 -0.40 -8.65
N VAL A 56 1.99 -1.20 -8.15
CA VAL A 56 3.31 -1.23 -8.76
C VAL A 56 2.97 -1.42 -10.22
N ARG A 57 2.98 -0.32 -10.97
CA ARG A 57 2.55 -0.29 -12.33
C ARG A 57 3.71 -1.05 -12.89
N HIS A 58 3.50 -2.32 -13.18
CA HIS A 58 4.48 -3.13 -13.84
C HIS A 58 4.50 -2.61 -15.28
N GLU A 59 4.93 -1.36 -15.45
CA GLU A 59 5.36 -0.70 -16.69
C GLU A 59 6.77 -1.21 -17.04
N HIS A 60 7.09 -2.45 -16.70
CA HIS A 60 7.96 -3.20 -17.57
C HIS A 60 7.06 -3.71 -18.68
N ASP A 61 6.79 -2.84 -19.66
CA ASP A 61 6.41 -3.23 -21.01
C ASP A 61 7.46 -4.23 -21.49
N ASP A 62 7.31 -5.51 -21.19
CA ASP A 62 8.10 -6.63 -21.68
C ASP A 62 9.64 -6.50 -21.60
N TYR A 63 10.17 -5.48 -20.90
CA TYR A 63 11.58 -5.25 -20.90
C TYR A 63 12.19 -6.31 -19.97
N VAL A 64 11.97 -6.28 -18.66
CA VAL A 64 12.69 -7.20 -17.77
C VAL A 64 11.99 -8.58 -17.71
N PRO A 65 12.60 -9.67 -18.20
CA PRO A 65 12.01 -11.00 -18.17
C PRO A 65 11.99 -11.48 -16.73
N ARG A 66 10.82 -12.00 -16.32
CA ARG A 66 10.63 -12.65 -15.03
C ARG A 66 10.46 -14.14 -15.27
N HIS A 67 11.42 -14.92 -14.78
CA HIS A 67 11.36 -16.37 -14.80
C HIS A 67 10.96 -16.88 -13.42
N VAL A 68 9.99 -17.80 -13.37
CA VAL A 68 9.54 -18.46 -12.13
C VAL A 68 9.63 -19.96 -12.35
N ALA A 69 10.45 -20.65 -11.54
CA ALA A 69 10.68 -22.08 -11.67
C ALA A 69 11.08 -22.70 -10.31
N ASP A 70 11.01 -24.03 -10.22
CA ASP A 70 11.56 -24.78 -9.10
C ASP A 70 13.03 -25.11 -9.36
N GLY A 71 13.93 -24.40 -8.68
CA GLY A 71 15.37 -24.53 -8.83
C GLY A 71 16.10 -23.28 -9.35
N PRO A 72 17.44 -23.26 -9.24
CA PRO A 72 18.25 -22.13 -9.67
C PRO A 72 18.27 -22.02 -11.20
N PRO A 73 18.64 -20.85 -11.74
CA PRO A 73 18.83 -20.67 -13.18
C PRO A 73 19.82 -21.70 -13.75
N LYS A 74 19.45 -22.32 -14.88
CA LYS A 74 20.30 -23.28 -15.62
C LYS A 74 20.83 -22.71 -16.94
N GLU A 75 20.31 -21.57 -17.34
CA GLU A 75 20.63 -20.90 -18.60
C GLU A 75 21.09 -19.45 -18.34
N PRO A 76 21.95 -18.88 -19.20
CA PRO A 76 22.35 -17.49 -19.10
C PRO A 76 21.14 -16.55 -19.08
N PRO A 77 21.20 -15.41 -18.39
CA PRO A 77 20.16 -14.40 -18.48
C PRO A 77 20.01 -13.91 -19.92
N THR A 78 18.77 -13.77 -20.38
CA THR A 78 18.47 -13.23 -21.72
C THR A 78 18.78 -11.74 -21.81
N ARG A 79 18.85 -11.03 -20.68
CA ARG A 79 19.15 -9.59 -20.61
C ARG A 79 19.52 -9.10 -19.20
N TYR A 80 20.18 -7.94 -19.17
CA TYR A 80 20.45 -7.22 -17.93
C TYR A 80 19.17 -6.89 -17.17
N GLY A 81 19.25 -7.04 -15.84
CA GLY A 81 18.15 -6.77 -14.93
C GLY A 81 17.07 -7.85 -14.91
N ALA A 82 17.11 -8.88 -15.77
CA ALA A 82 16.22 -10.04 -15.68
C ALA A 82 16.17 -10.58 -14.27
N MET A 83 15.00 -11.08 -13.86
CA MET A 83 14.78 -11.61 -12.51
C MET A 83 14.36 -13.08 -12.59
N TRP A 84 15.00 -13.93 -11.80
CA TRP A 84 14.63 -15.33 -11.63
C TRP A 84 14.18 -15.58 -10.19
N ILE A 85 13.08 -16.30 -10.04
CA ILE A 85 12.54 -16.70 -8.74
C ILE A 85 12.59 -18.22 -8.65
N ASP A 86 13.44 -18.75 -7.76
CA ASP A 86 13.44 -20.17 -7.37
C ASP A 86 12.35 -20.34 -6.29
N ALA A 87 11.16 -20.76 -6.73
CA ALA A 87 10.01 -20.93 -5.85
C ALA A 87 10.20 -22.10 -4.86
N GLY A 88 10.88 -23.16 -5.30
CA GLY A 88 11.18 -24.33 -4.47
C GLY A 88 12.13 -24.04 -3.30
N ARG A 89 12.95 -22.96 -3.39
CA ARG A 89 13.87 -22.55 -2.31
C ARG A 89 13.63 -21.16 -1.74
N GLY A 90 12.64 -20.42 -2.25
CA GLY A 90 12.36 -19.04 -1.82
C GLY A 90 13.51 -18.08 -2.09
N ARG A 91 14.23 -18.22 -3.21
CA ARG A 91 15.39 -17.39 -3.57
C ARG A 91 15.09 -16.53 -4.80
N ILE A 92 15.69 -15.34 -4.82
CA ILE A 92 15.58 -14.41 -5.95
C ILE A 92 16.98 -14.15 -6.51
N TYR A 93 17.09 -14.19 -7.83
CA TYR A 93 18.31 -13.89 -8.56
C TYR A 93 18.07 -12.73 -9.53
N LEU A 94 19.06 -11.84 -9.65
CA LEU A 94 19.06 -10.71 -10.56
C LEU A 94 20.21 -10.84 -11.56
N ALA A 95 19.93 -10.57 -12.84
CA ALA A 95 20.93 -10.63 -13.90
C ALA A 95 21.85 -9.40 -13.89
N THR A 96 23.15 -9.62 -13.71
CA THR A 96 24.21 -8.59 -13.80
C THR A 96 25.03 -8.70 -15.09
N GLY A 97 24.64 -9.58 -16.00
CA GLY A 97 25.30 -9.92 -17.26
C GLY A 97 24.38 -10.82 -18.09
N THR A 98 24.82 -11.22 -19.30
CA THR A 98 24.02 -12.06 -20.22
C THR A 98 24.85 -13.14 -20.92
N ALA A 99 26.11 -13.31 -20.53
CA ALA A 99 27.06 -14.19 -21.21
C ALA A 99 27.04 -15.61 -20.64
N SER A 100 26.70 -15.77 -19.36
CA SER A 100 26.73 -17.08 -18.69
C SER A 100 25.69 -17.22 -17.58
N VAL A 101 25.44 -18.45 -17.12
CA VAL A 101 24.60 -18.74 -15.94
C VAL A 101 25.15 -18.05 -14.69
N ALA A 102 26.47 -17.84 -14.62
CA ALA A 102 27.11 -17.16 -13.50
C ALA A 102 26.78 -15.67 -13.43
N ASP A 103 26.09 -15.10 -14.42
CA ASP A 103 25.65 -13.71 -14.40
C ASP A 103 24.38 -13.48 -13.58
N TRP A 104 23.74 -14.56 -13.12
CA TRP A 104 22.71 -14.51 -12.08
C TRP A 104 23.34 -14.27 -10.71
N ARG A 105 22.93 -13.19 -10.03
CA ARG A 105 23.34 -12.86 -8.67
C ARG A 105 22.18 -13.06 -7.71
N GLU A 106 22.35 -13.94 -6.74
CA GLU A 106 21.38 -14.14 -5.67
C GLU A 106 21.27 -12.86 -4.84
N LEU A 107 20.05 -12.33 -4.70
CA LEU A 107 19.78 -11.25 -3.76
C LEU A 107 19.70 -11.85 -2.36
N ARG A 108 20.68 -11.52 -1.53
CA ARG A 108 20.64 -11.80 -0.10
C ARG A 108 20.37 -10.51 0.64
N LEU A 109 19.44 -10.55 1.59
CA LEU A 109 19.33 -9.47 2.56
C LEU A 109 20.60 -9.51 3.40
N VAL A 110 21.36 -8.40 3.37
CA VAL A 110 22.46 -8.21 4.30
C VAL A 110 21.81 -7.93 5.64
N GLU A 111 22.00 -8.81 6.63
CA GLU A 111 21.61 -8.51 8.00
C GLU A 111 22.44 -7.29 8.48
N PRO A 112 21.80 -6.31 9.13
CA PRO A 112 22.43 -5.03 9.49
C PRO A 112 23.58 -5.18 10.49
#